data_AF-A0A6I4N8X3-F1
#
_entry.id   AF-A0A6I4N8X3-F1
#
_cell.length_a   1.000
_cell.length_b   1.000
_cell.length_c   1.000
_cell.angle_alpha   90.00
_cell.angle_beta   90.00
_cell.angle_gamma   90.00
#
_symmetry.space_group_name_H-M   'P 1'
#
loop_
_entity.id
_entity.type
_entity.pdbx_description
1 polymer ?
#
loop_
_entity_poly.entity_id
_entity_poly.type
_entity_poly.pdbx_seq_one_letter_code
_entity_poly.pdbx_strand_id
1 'polypeptide(L)'
;MTSDPARHPETTRPLDPARRLDVDSLLDDPKTRIVVCCGSGGVGKTTTAAALGLRAAERGRKVVVLTIDPARRLAQSMGIDSLDNVPRRVKAVDGDGELHAMMLDMKRTFDEIVEAHADKERASAILNNPFYQSLSAGFAGTQEYMAMEKLGQLRSRDEWDLIVVDTPPSRSALDFLDAPKRLGSFLDGKLIRVLMAPAKVGGRAGMKFLNVGMSMMTGALGKLLGGQLLRDVQTFVAAMDTMFGGFRTRADATYRLLQAPGTAFLVVASPERDALREAAYFVERLAADDMPLAGLVLNRVHSSGAAQLSAERALAAAENLDESRIVDQEDGKVGVRNSREASHEASHEAAQEAPGDSPEAPGSSETPAPSEEPSDASEERSDASEEPSDAPSELHDTHPPVAQLTAGLLRLHAERMQLLAREQRTRDRFTALHPEVAVTEVTALPGDVHDLAGLRAIGDRLAAGSDGDPAGAA
;
A
#
# COMPACT_ATOMS: atom_id res chain seq x y z
N MET A 1 21.40 -55.08 -29.91
CA MET A 1 19.96 -54.77 -29.74
C MET A 1 19.51 -55.44 -28.46
N THR A 2 19.55 -54.70 -27.36
CA THR A 2 19.08 -55.10 -26.04
C THR A 2 18.41 -53.88 -25.43
N SER A 3 17.10 -53.99 -25.29
CA SER A 3 16.16 -53.04 -24.74
C SER A 3 16.33 -52.91 -23.22
N ASP A 4 16.43 -51.68 -22.72
CA ASP A 4 16.44 -51.35 -21.29
C ASP A 4 15.08 -50.70 -20.93
N PRO A 5 14.26 -51.30 -20.05
CA PRO A 5 13.02 -50.71 -19.57
C PRO A 5 13.18 -50.07 -18.17
N ALA A 6 12.32 -49.09 -17.90
CA ALA A 6 12.07 -48.43 -16.60
C ALA A 6 12.91 -47.17 -16.29
N ARG A 7 12.53 -46.05 -16.92
CA ARG A 7 12.59 -44.74 -16.24
C ARG A 7 11.45 -44.69 -15.23
N HIS A 8 11.78 -44.75 -13.95
CA HIS A 8 10.86 -44.36 -12.88
C HIS A 8 10.44 -42.89 -13.09
N PRO A 9 9.16 -42.54 -12.89
CA PRO A 9 8.77 -41.13 -12.87
C PRO A 9 9.48 -40.47 -11.69
N GLU A 10 10.25 -39.41 -11.97
CA GLU A 10 10.79 -38.53 -10.95
C GLU A 10 9.65 -38.06 -10.06
N THR A 11 9.63 -38.59 -8.83
CA THR A 11 8.83 -38.03 -7.74
C THR A 11 9.19 -36.56 -7.64
N THR A 12 8.24 -35.69 -7.98
CA THR A 12 8.31 -34.25 -7.77
C THR A 12 8.76 -34.00 -6.34
N ARG A 13 10.01 -33.57 -6.16
CA ARG A 13 10.49 -33.01 -4.89
C ARG A 13 9.54 -31.86 -4.55
N PRO A 14 8.97 -31.81 -3.34
CA PRO A 14 8.30 -30.62 -2.86
C PRO A 14 9.25 -29.43 -3.04
N LEU A 15 8.74 -28.33 -3.60
CA LEU A 15 9.48 -27.07 -3.67
C LEU A 15 9.92 -26.73 -2.24
N ASP A 16 11.22 -26.45 -2.06
CA ASP A 16 11.81 -25.98 -0.80
C ASP A 16 10.95 -24.81 -0.29
N PRO A 17 10.45 -24.81 0.97
CA PRO A 17 9.69 -23.68 1.48
C PRO A 17 10.52 -22.42 1.30
N ALA A 18 9.88 -21.32 0.87
CA ALA A 18 10.52 -20.03 0.62
C ALA A 18 11.63 -19.77 1.64
N ARG A 19 12.82 -19.33 1.20
CA ARG A 19 13.89 -18.94 2.13
C ARG A 19 13.29 -18.03 3.18
N ARG A 20 13.53 -18.30 4.46
CA ARG A 20 12.92 -17.53 5.54
C ARG A 20 13.78 -16.30 5.81
N LEU A 21 13.16 -15.13 5.93
CA LEU A 21 13.87 -13.91 6.30
C LEU A 21 14.04 -13.87 7.81
N ASP A 22 15.28 -13.99 8.28
CA ASP A 22 15.63 -13.82 9.69
C ASP A 22 15.88 -12.35 10.01
N VAL A 23 14.82 -11.68 10.48
CA VAL A 23 14.84 -10.24 10.77
C VAL A 23 15.75 -9.92 11.96
N ASP A 24 15.78 -10.77 12.98
CA ASP A 24 16.61 -10.52 14.17
C ASP A 24 18.09 -10.56 13.84
N SER A 25 18.53 -11.57 13.10
CA SER A 25 19.92 -11.64 12.63
C SER A 25 20.30 -10.43 11.77
N LEU A 26 19.38 -9.95 10.92
CA LEU A 26 19.60 -8.74 10.11
C LEU A 26 19.81 -7.49 10.98
N LEU A 27 18.98 -7.32 12.02
CA LEU A 27 19.02 -6.14 12.89
C LEU A 27 20.22 -6.17 13.85
N ASP A 28 20.58 -7.35 14.34
CA ASP A 28 21.68 -7.58 15.27
C ASP A 28 23.06 -7.48 14.63
N ASP A 29 23.18 -7.75 13.33
CA ASP A 29 24.47 -7.62 12.64
C ASP A 29 24.93 -6.14 12.69
N PRO A 30 26.04 -5.83 13.40
CA PRO A 30 26.55 -4.47 13.48
C PRO A 30 27.05 -3.93 12.13
N LYS A 31 27.26 -4.80 11.14
CA LYS A 31 27.59 -4.41 9.76
C LYS A 31 26.38 -3.86 9.02
N THR A 32 25.16 -4.24 9.40
CA THR A 32 23.93 -3.62 8.89
C THR A 32 23.78 -2.23 9.49
N ARG A 33 24.08 -1.21 8.70
CA ARG A 33 24.02 0.21 9.09
C ARG A 33 22.82 0.93 8.49
N ILE A 34 22.24 0.41 7.40
CA ILE A 34 21.08 1.00 6.73
C ILE A 34 20.08 -0.11 6.39
N VAL A 35 18.81 0.09 6.73
CA VAL A 35 17.69 -0.75 6.26
C VAL A 35 16.69 0.14 5.53
N VAL A 36 16.38 -0.17 4.28
CA VAL A 36 15.44 0.60 3.46
C VAL A 36 14.16 -0.21 3.25
N CYS A 37 13.03 0.34 3.68
CA CYS A 37 11.70 -0.26 3.47
C CYS A 37 11.07 0.32 2.20
N CYS A 38 10.91 -0.49 1.17
CA CYS A 38 10.29 -0.12 -0.11
C CYS A 38 9.06 -0.98 -0.42
N GLY A 39 8.29 -0.63 -1.46
CA GLY A 39 7.03 -1.27 -1.79
C GLY A 39 5.93 -0.29 -2.19
N SER A 40 4.79 -0.81 -2.63
CA SER A 40 3.66 0.00 -3.11
C SER A 40 2.98 0.80 -1.98
N GLY A 41 2.06 1.70 -2.35
CA GLY A 41 1.31 2.50 -1.37
C GLY A 41 0.38 1.64 -0.50
N GLY A 42 0.25 1.96 0.78
CA GLY A 42 -0.75 1.34 1.66
C GLY A 42 -0.45 -0.06 2.19
N VAL A 43 0.70 -0.66 1.83
CA VAL A 43 1.13 -2.01 2.26
C VAL A 43 1.72 -2.10 3.67
N GLY A 44 1.94 -0.96 4.33
CA GLY A 44 2.46 -0.90 5.72
C GLY A 44 3.97 -0.66 5.85
N LYS A 45 4.62 -0.03 4.87
CA LYS A 45 6.05 0.35 4.92
C LYS A 45 6.41 1.14 6.18
N THR A 46 5.70 2.23 6.45
CA THR A 46 5.97 3.10 7.60
C THR A 46 5.86 2.36 8.93
N THR A 47 4.81 1.55 9.10
CA THR A 47 4.62 0.73 10.30
C THR A 47 5.72 -0.33 10.42
N THR A 48 6.12 -0.95 9.31
CA THR A 48 7.22 -1.92 9.27
C THR A 48 8.54 -1.26 9.64
N ALA A 49 8.87 -0.10 9.07
CA ALA A 49 10.08 0.66 9.37
C ALA A 49 10.13 1.10 10.84
N ALA A 50 9.00 1.58 11.38
CA ALA A 50 8.88 1.93 12.79
C ALA A 50 9.06 0.72 13.71
N ALA A 51 8.47 -0.41 13.37
CA ALA A 51 8.58 -1.66 14.14
C ALA A 51 10.01 -2.23 14.11
N LEU A 52 10.66 -2.23 12.95
CA LEU A 52 12.07 -2.62 12.81
C LEU A 52 12.98 -1.71 13.65
N GLY A 53 12.74 -0.40 13.60
CA GLY A 53 13.51 0.58 14.36
C GLY A 53 13.35 0.39 15.87
N LEU A 54 12.10 0.24 16.34
CA LEU A 54 11.81 -0.05 17.74
C LEU A 54 12.46 -1.35 18.19
N ARG A 55 12.30 -2.42 17.41
CA ARG A 55 12.88 -3.73 17.73
C ARG A 55 14.40 -3.69 17.81
N ALA A 56 15.08 -3.06 16.85
CA ALA A 56 16.54 -2.92 16.91
C ALA A 56 17.00 -2.10 18.12
N ALA A 57 16.24 -1.07 18.51
CA ALA A 57 16.54 -0.29 19.71
C ALA A 57 16.35 -1.11 21.00
N GLU A 58 15.29 -1.90 21.09
CA GLU A 58 15.06 -2.81 22.22
C GLU A 58 16.12 -3.89 22.34
N ARG A 59 16.79 -4.20 21.23
CA ARG A 59 17.95 -5.12 21.15
C ARG A 59 19.29 -4.42 21.36
N GLY A 60 19.29 -3.18 21.86
CA GLY A 60 20.49 -2.48 22.30
C GLY A 60 21.13 -1.57 21.26
N ARG A 61 20.56 -1.40 20.07
CA ARG A 61 21.12 -0.51 19.04
C ARG A 61 20.68 0.93 19.22
N LYS A 62 21.54 1.87 18.82
CA LYS A 62 21.14 3.26 18.63
C LYS A 62 20.63 3.46 17.21
N VAL A 63 19.33 3.68 17.06
CA VAL A 63 18.60 3.67 15.79
C VAL A 63 18.00 5.03 15.49
N VAL A 64 17.97 5.41 14.21
CA VAL A 64 17.11 6.49 13.72
C VAL A 64 16.20 6.00 12.59
N VAL A 65 14.89 6.26 12.72
CA VAL A 65 13.91 6.04 11.65
C VAL A 65 13.72 7.36 10.89
N LEU A 66 14.11 7.38 9.62
CA LEU A 66 13.93 8.49 8.69
C LEU A 66 12.71 8.18 7.81
N THR A 67 11.61 8.91 8.00
CA THR A 67 10.51 8.89 7.01
C THR A 67 10.66 9.99 5.98
N ILE A 68 10.49 9.62 4.72
CA ILE A 68 10.45 10.52 3.57
C ILE A 68 8.98 10.87 3.23
N ASP A 69 8.00 10.12 3.76
CA ASP A 69 6.58 10.38 3.56
C ASP A 69 6.15 11.59 4.42
N PRO A 70 5.66 12.70 3.81
CA PRO A 70 5.17 13.85 4.56
C PRO A 70 3.82 13.56 5.27
N ALA A 71 3.12 12.49 4.90
CA ALA A 71 1.98 12.04 5.67
C ALA A 71 2.49 11.61 7.04
N ARG A 72 2.00 12.24 8.11
CA ARG A 72 2.40 12.06 9.53
C ARG A 72 2.23 10.63 10.09
N ARG A 73 2.19 9.61 9.23
CA ARG A 73 2.03 8.17 9.51
C ARG A 73 3.06 7.64 10.48
N LEU A 74 4.32 8.06 10.37
CA LEU A 74 5.37 7.62 11.30
C LEU A 74 5.09 8.14 12.72
N ALA A 75 4.80 9.44 12.82
CA ALA A 75 4.45 10.07 14.10
C ALA A 75 3.20 9.43 14.72
N GLN A 76 2.16 9.19 13.91
CA GLN A 76 0.95 8.47 14.31
C GLN A 76 1.26 7.05 14.78
N SER A 77 2.08 6.29 14.05
CA SER A 77 2.43 4.89 14.41
C SER A 77 3.19 4.81 15.73
N MET A 78 3.99 5.84 16.06
CA MET A 78 4.75 5.93 17.30
C MET A 78 3.98 6.60 18.46
N GLY A 79 2.78 7.12 18.21
CA GLY A 79 2.00 7.86 19.21
C GLY A 79 2.62 9.21 19.62
N ILE A 80 3.31 9.90 18.70
CA ILE A 80 3.93 11.21 18.94
C ILE A 80 3.29 12.31 18.09
N ASP A 81 3.28 13.55 18.61
CA ASP A 81 2.52 14.66 18.03
C ASP A 81 3.04 15.12 16.65
N SER A 82 4.37 15.23 16.52
CA SER A 82 5.02 15.70 15.31
C SER A 82 6.46 15.24 15.21
N LEU A 83 6.94 15.22 13.97
CA LEU A 83 8.35 15.02 13.62
C LEU A 83 8.81 16.21 12.79
N ASP A 84 10.09 16.55 12.92
CA ASP A 84 10.74 17.60 12.15
C ASP A 84 12.02 17.04 11.48
N ASN A 85 12.79 17.93 10.84
CA ASN A 85 14.02 17.57 10.13
C ASN A 85 15.20 17.19 11.04
N VAL A 86 14.96 17.06 12.34
CA VAL A 86 15.98 16.74 13.35
C VAL A 86 15.60 15.42 14.03
N PRO A 87 16.51 14.44 14.13
CA PRO A 87 16.28 13.24 14.93
C PRO A 87 15.85 13.56 16.36
N ARG A 88 14.64 13.11 16.72
CA ARG A 88 14.08 13.23 18.07
C ARG A 88 14.05 11.86 18.73
N ARG A 89 14.57 11.77 19.96
CA ARG A 89 14.49 10.55 20.76
C ARG A 89 13.04 10.23 21.09
N VAL A 90 12.63 9.01 20.77
CA VAL A 90 11.35 8.42 21.17
C VAL A 90 11.50 7.90 22.61
N LYS A 91 10.52 8.23 23.47
CA LYS A 91 10.51 7.83 24.88
C LYS A 91 9.83 6.45 25.03
N ALA A 92 9.99 5.83 26.20
CA ALA A 92 9.35 4.55 26.55
C ALA A 92 9.71 3.39 25.60
N VAL A 93 10.97 3.36 25.17
CA VAL A 93 11.60 2.23 24.49
C VAL A 93 12.18 1.32 25.57
N ASP A 94 11.89 0.03 25.48
CA ASP A 94 12.46 -0.96 26.40
C ASP A 94 13.92 -1.30 26.00
N GLY A 95 14.69 -1.91 26.90
CA GLY A 95 16.07 -2.30 26.62
C GLY A 95 17.10 -1.16 26.70
N ASP A 96 18.34 -1.46 26.29
CA ASP A 96 19.50 -0.59 26.51
C ASP A 96 19.84 0.34 25.32
N GLY A 97 19.10 0.22 24.20
CA GLY A 97 19.33 1.02 23.00
C GLY A 97 18.59 2.36 23.01
N GLU A 98 18.57 3.02 21.84
CA GLU A 98 17.84 4.27 21.66
C GLU A 98 17.12 4.29 20.33
N LEU A 99 15.84 4.67 20.34
CA LEU A 99 15.09 4.97 19.13
C LEU A 99 15.01 6.47 18.93
N HIS A 100 15.42 6.94 17.76
CA HIS A 100 15.18 8.29 17.27
C HIS A 100 14.28 8.21 16.05
N ALA A 101 13.48 9.25 15.82
CA ALA A 101 12.65 9.37 14.63
C ALA A 101 12.73 10.79 14.07
N MET A 102 12.62 10.90 12.75
CA MET A 102 12.54 12.17 12.07
C MET A 102 11.72 12.06 10.79
N MET A 103 11.23 13.21 10.31
CA MET A 103 10.55 13.34 9.04
C MET A 103 11.34 14.29 8.16
N LEU A 104 11.59 13.90 6.92
CA LEU A 104 12.27 14.75 5.97
C LEU A 104 11.47 16.04 5.74
N ASP A 105 12.10 17.18 5.99
CA ASP A 105 11.64 18.47 5.51
C ASP A 105 12.53 18.89 4.34
N MET A 106 11.97 18.89 3.14
CA MET A 106 12.69 19.22 1.92
C MET A 106 13.25 20.63 1.95
N LYS A 107 12.44 21.61 2.38
CA LYS A 107 12.84 23.01 2.41
C LYS A 107 13.97 23.19 3.41
N ARG A 108 13.80 22.66 4.62
CA ARG A 108 14.80 22.77 5.67
C ARG A 108 16.09 22.05 5.28
N THR A 109 16.01 20.90 4.62
CA THR A 109 17.20 20.19 4.11
C THR A 109 17.92 21.01 3.04
N PHE A 110 17.19 21.67 2.14
CA PHE A 110 17.81 22.59 1.17
C PHE A 110 18.49 23.76 1.91
N ASP A 111 17.79 24.40 2.84
CA ASP A 111 18.31 25.52 3.63
C ASP A 111 19.63 25.11 4.35
N GLU A 112 19.69 23.92 4.93
CA GLU A 112 20.89 23.38 5.58
C GLU A 112 22.04 23.12 4.60
N ILE A 113 21.77 22.68 3.37
CA ILE A 113 22.81 22.53 2.34
C ILE A 113 23.40 23.88 1.99
N VAL A 114 22.54 24.90 1.84
CA VAL A 114 22.95 26.28 1.54
C VAL A 114 23.82 26.82 2.67
N GLU A 115 23.36 26.67 3.92
CA GLU A 115 24.09 27.09 5.13
C GLU A 115 25.45 26.37 5.26
N ALA A 116 25.54 25.10 4.89
CA ALA A 116 26.76 24.30 5.01
C ALA A 116 27.81 24.57 3.92
N HIS A 117 27.40 25.07 2.75
CA HIS A 117 28.28 25.16 1.56
C HIS A 117 28.43 26.58 0.98
N ALA A 118 27.72 27.57 1.51
CA ALA A 118 27.90 28.98 1.17
C ALA A 118 28.43 29.76 2.38
N ASP A 119 29.21 30.82 2.13
CA ASP A 119 29.48 31.80 3.17
C ASP A 119 28.19 32.52 3.60
N LYS A 120 28.22 33.16 4.78
CA LYS A 120 27.03 33.77 5.39
C LYS A 120 26.31 34.78 4.49
N GLU A 121 27.06 35.55 3.71
CA GLU A 121 26.49 36.57 2.82
C GLU A 121 25.78 35.93 1.64
N ARG A 122 26.43 34.95 0.98
CA ARG A 122 25.83 34.17 -0.11
C ARG A 122 24.64 33.35 0.36
N ALA A 123 24.74 32.69 1.51
CA ALA A 123 23.64 31.93 2.11
C ALA A 123 22.42 32.83 2.32
N SER A 124 22.61 34.01 2.94
CA SER A 124 21.54 34.99 3.13
C SER A 124 20.93 35.46 1.80
N ALA A 125 21.74 35.70 0.77
CA ALA A 125 21.25 36.10 -0.55
C ALA A 125 20.40 35.01 -1.22
N ILE A 126 20.75 33.74 -1.03
CA ILE A 126 19.99 32.59 -1.58
C ILE A 126 18.70 32.40 -0.78
N LEU A 127 18.78 32.34 0.54
CA LEU A 127 17.63 32.09 1.41
C LEU A 127 16.58 33.21 1.28
N ASN A 128 16.97 34.46 1.07
CA ASN A 128 16.04 35.57 0.87
C ASN A 128 15.52 35.73 -0.56
N ASN A 129 15.95 34.87 -1.49
CA ASN A 129 15.55 34.97 -2.89
C ASN A 129 14.13 34.42 -3.12
N PRO A 130 13.19 35.18 -3.73
CA PRO A 130 11.82 34.72 -3.95
C PRO A 130 11.70 33.48 -4.86
N PHE A 131 12.59 33.36 -5.85
CA PHE A 131 12.66 32.19 -6.72
C PHE A 131 13.13 30.96 -5.95
N TYR A 132 14.12 31.10 -5.06
CA TYR A 132 14.54 30.03 -4.16
C TYR A 132 13.42 29.53 -3.25
N GLN A 133 12.66 30.46 -2.62
CA GLN A 133 11.54 30.11 -1.76
C GLN A 133 10.45 29.34 -2.51
N SER A 134 10.22 29.69 -3.79
CA SER A 134 9.27 28.98 -4.65
C SER A 134 9.78 27.59 -5.06
N LEU A 135 11.07 27.45 -5.39
CA LEU A 135 11.67 26.17 -5.77
C LEU A 135 11.78 25.18 -4.58
N SER A 136 12.23 25.66 -3.42
CA SER A 136 12.45 24.84 -2.23
C SER A 136 11.16 24.28 -1.62
N ALA A 137 10.00 24.86 -1.96
CA ALA A 137 8.70 24.49 -1.40
C ALA A 137 7.99 23.31 -2.12
N GLY A 138 8.44 22.85 -3.30
CA GLY A 138 7.69 21.78 -3.98
C GLY A 138 8.09 21.41 -5.40
N PHE A 139 9.36 21.57 -5.78
CA PHE A 139 9.79 21.16 -7.12
C PHE A 139 9.85 19.63 -7.27
N ALA A 140 9.26 19.09 -8.35
CA ALA A 140 9.27 17.65 -8.61
C ALA A 140 10.71 17.12 -8.80
N GLY A 141 11.06 16.03 -8.12
CA GLY A 141 12.41 15.43 -8.16
C GLY A 141 13.38 15.94 -7.09
N THR A 142 13.02 16.96 -6.30
CA THR A 142 13.86 17.39 -5.16
C THR A 142 13.65 16.51 -3.94
N GLN A 143 12.48 15.91 -3.74
CA GLN A 143 12.20 15.06 -2.59
C GLN A 143 13.16 13.87 -2.52
N GLU A 144 13.35 13.20 -3.65
CA GLU A 144 14.23 12.06 -3.81
C GLU A 144 15.69 12.44 -3.50
N TYR A 145 16.13 13.58 -4.04
CA TYR A 145 17.47 14.08 -3.76
C TYR A 145 17.65 14.50 -2.30
N MET A 146 16.69 15.22 -1.72
CA MET A 146 16.79 15.70 -0.34
C MET A 146 16.80 14.54 0.65
N ALA A 147 16.07 13.47 0.35
CA ALA A 147 16.17 12.24 1.12
C ALA A 147 17.59 11.64 1.05
N MET A 148 18.26 11.68 -0.11
CA MET A 148 19.61 11.11 -0.28
C MET A 148 20.65 11.95 0.45
N GLU A 149 20.50 13.27 0.35
CA GLU A 149 21.34 14.20 1.10
C GLU A 149 21.14 13.98 2.60
N LYS A 150 19.89 13.92 3.08
CA LYS A 150 19.61 13.72 4.50
C LYS A 150 20.15 12.39 5.00
N LEU A 151 19.97 11.30 4.25
CA LEU A 151 20.55 9.99 4.57
C LEU A 151 22.09 10.07 4.64
N GLY A 152 22.72 10.74 3.68
CA GLY A 152 24.17 10.97 3.67
C GLY A 152 24.64 11.77 4.89
N GLN A 153 23.90 12.79 5.29
CA GLN A 153 24.17 13.58 6.50
C GLN A 153 24.04 12.74 7.78
N LEU A 154 23.00 11.91 7.89
CA LEU A 154 22.82 11.03 9.05
C LEU A 154 23.95 9.99 9.13
N ARG A 155 24.33 9.40 7.98
CA ARG A 155 25.41 8.41 7.94
C ARG A 155 26.77 9.03 8.28
N SER A 156 27.06 10.24 7.82
CA SER A 156 28.36 10.90 8.03
C SER A 156 28.60 11.35 9.46
N ARG A 157 27.54 11.64 10.23
CA ARG A 157 27.64 11.95 11.66
C ARG A 157 28.09 10.77 12.51
N ASP A 158 27.86 9.55 12.03
CA ASP A 158 28.14 8.28 12.72
C ASP A 158 27.57 8.22 14.17
N GLU A 159 26.48 8.96 14.42
CA GLU A 159 25.81 9.04 15.73
C GLU A 159 24.88 7.85 16.01
N TRP A 160 24.43 7.15 14.96
CA TRP A 160 23.52 6.01 15.03
C TRP A 160 24.16 4.77 14.43
N ASP A 161 23.94 3.64 15.10
CA ASP A 161 24.37 2.32 14.63
C ASP A 161 23.54 1.91 13.42
N LEU A 162 22.22 2.19 13.44
CA LEU A 162 21.29 1.80 12.38
C LEU A 162 20.44 2.98 11.92
N ILE A 163 20.28 3.13 10.61
CA ILE A 163 19.32 4.03 9.98
C ILE A 163 18.25 3.18 9.29
N VAL A 164 16.99 3.32 9.69
CA VAL A 164 15.86 2.69 8.99
C VAL A 164 15.15 3.76 8.16
N VAL A 165 15.05 3.54 6.84
CA VAL A 165 14.49 4.49 5.89
C VAL A 165 13.09 4.03 5.47
N ASP A 166 12.09 4.86 5.76
CA ASP A 166 10.71 4.71 5.29
C ASP A 166 10.49 5.54 4.02
N THR A 167 10.13 4.86 2.93
CA THR A 167 10.01 5.45 1.60
C THR A 167 8.58 5.89 1.27
N PRO A 168 8.38 6.89 0.39
CA PRO A 168 7.05 7.38 0.04
C PRO A 168 6.14 6.32 -0.62
N PRO A 169 4.81 6.52 -0.63
CA PRO A 169 3.87 5.62 -1.30
C PRO A 169 3.94 5.81 -2.82
N SER A 170 4.81 5.09 -3.52
CA SER A 170 4.81 5.13 -4.99
C SER A 170 5.34 3.86 -5.64
N ARG A 171 4.86 3.58 -6.87
CA ARG A 171 5.52 2.65 -7.81
C ARG A 171 6.95 3.10 -8.13
N SER A 172 7.17 4.40 -7.98
CA SER A 172 8.43 5.11 -8.00
C SER A 172 9.16 5.13 -6.63
N ALA A 173 8.91 4.21 -5.68
CA ALA A 173 9.69 4.23 -4.43
C ALA A 173 11.20 4.00 -4.66
N LEU A 174 11.57 3.50 -5.85
CA LEU A 174 12.94 3.45 -6.35
C LEU A 174 13.39 4.73 -7.06
N ASP A 175 12.50 5.68 -7.39
CA ASP A 175 12.90 6.98 -7.95
C ASP A 175 13.76 7.76 -6.96
N PHE A 176 13.61 7.49 -5.67
CA PHE A 176 14.57 7.89 -4.64
C PHE A 176 16.01 7.49 -5.02
N LEU A 177 16.21 6.28 -5.54
CA LEU A 177 17.50 5.78 -6.04
C LEU A 177 17.93 6.48 -7.34
N ASP A 178 17.00 6.99 -8.15
CA ASP A 178 17.31 7.72 -9.38
C ASP A 178 17.63 9.22 -9.16
N ALA A 179 17.76 9.66 -7.90
CA ALA A 179 18.12 11.02 -7.53
C ALA A 179 19.36 11.59 -8.26
N PRO A 180 20.48 10.85 -8.47
CA PRO A 180 21.62 11.38 -9.21
C PRO A 180 21.26 11.74 -10.67
N LYS A 181 20.47 10.89 -11.34
CA LYS A 181 20.03 11.09 -12.73
C LYS A 181 19.05 12.27 -12.84
N ARG A 182 18.12 12.38 -11.89
CA ARG A 182 17.10 13.46 -11.86
C ARG A 182 17.73 14.83 -11.57
N LEU A 183 18.68 14.90 -10.66
CA LEU A 183 19.42 16.13 -10.42
C LEU A 183 20.30 16.51 -11.63
N GLY A 184 20.98 15.53 -12.23
CA GLY A 184 21.77 15.75 -13.45
C GLY A 184 20.92 16.35 -14.56
N SER A 185 19.75 15.76 -14.85
CA SER A 185 18.84 16.26 -15.89
C SER A 185 18.25 17.63 -15.58
N PHE A 186 18.04 17.97 -14.29
CA PHE A 186 17.65 19.32 -13.88
C PHE A 186 18.74 20.36 -14.20
N LEU A 187 19.99 20.09 -13.80
CA LEU A 187 21.12 21.00 -14.03
C LEU A 187 21.49 21.12 -15.51
N ASP A 188 21.35 20.02 -16.25
CA ASP A 188 21.57 19.96 -17.69
C ASP A 188 20.39 20.49 -18.53
N GLY A 189 19.29 20.87 -17.87
CA GLY A 189 18.11 21.43 -18.52
C GLY A 189 18.47 22.66 -19.36
N LYS A 190 18.00 22.68 -20.62
CA LYS A 190 18.30 23.76 -21.59
C LYS A 190 18.04 25.16 -21.02
N LEU A 191 17.02 25.31 -20.17
CA LEU A 191 16.68 26.58 -19.51
C LEU A 191 17.77 27.01 -18.51
N ILE A 192 18.18 26.10 -17.61
CA ILE A 192 19.24 26.37 -16.63
C ILE A 192 20.57 26.63 -17.33
N ARG A 193 20.91 25.86 -18.37
CA ARG A 193 22.14 26.05 -19.14
C ARG A 193 22.19 27.40 -19.88
N VAL A 194 21.05 27.89 -20.38
CA VAL A 194 20.93 29.22 -21.01
C VAL A 194 21.02 30.35 -19.99
N LEU A 195 20.51 30.14 -18.77
CA LEU A 195 20.58 31.10 -17.66
C LEU A 195 21.96 31.15 -16.97
N MET A 196 22.64 30.00 -16.89
CA MET A 196 23.99 29.84 -16.34
C MET A 196 25.08 30.23 -17.35
N ALA A 197 24.74 30.46 -18.62
CA ALA A 197 25.71 30.86 -19.63
C ALA A 197 26.31 32.23 -19.25
N PRO A 198 27.64 32.36 -19.14
CA PRO A 198 28.25 33.57 -18.62
C PRO A 198 27.90 34.78 -19.50
N ALA A 199 27.38 35.83 -18.88
CA ALA A 199 27.18 37.15 -19.50
C ALA A 199 28.51 37.78 -20.02
N LYS A 200 29.65 37.11 -19.82
CA LYS A 200 30.99 37.49 -20.28
C LYS A 200 31.40 36.90 -21.63
N VAL A 201 30.53 36.20 -22.37
CA VAL A 201 30.75 35.96 -23.82
C VAL A 201 30.33 37.21 -24.61
N GLY A 202 30.87 38.37 -24.21
CA GLY A 202 30.71 39.68 -24.84
C GLY A 202 32.04 40.21 -25.39
N GLY A 203 33.04 39.34 -25.56
CA GLY A 203 34.26 39.67 -26.28
C GLY A 203 33.93 39.90 -27.77
N ARG A 204 34.22 41.11 -28.25
CA ARG A 204 34.09 41.77 -29.57
C ARG A 204 33.96 40.95 -30.88
N ALA A 205 34.07 39.63 -30.87
CA ALA A 205 33.94 38.74 -32.04
C ALA A 205 32.62 37.92 -32.11
N GLY A 206 31.90 37.72 -31.00
CA GLY A 206 30.67 36.89 -30.96
C GLY A 206 29.36 37.59 -31.33
N MET A 207 29.36 38.92 -31.47
CA MET A 207 28.14 39.75 -31.54
C MET A 207 27.44 39.75 -32.91
N LYS A 208 28.05 39.22 -33.98
CA LYS A 208 27.54 39.40 -35.36
C LYS A 208 26.48 38.40 -35.81
N PHE A 209 26.32 37.26 -35.12
CA PHE A 209 25.29 36.25 -35.48
C PHE A 209 24.13 36.15 -34.47
N LEU A 210 24.16 36.89 -33.36
CA LEU A 210 23.14 36.80 -32.30
C LEU A 210 22.06 37.91 -32.35
N ASN A 211 22.18 38.90 -33.24
CA ASN A 211 21.39 40.14 -33.14
C ASN A 211 20.01 40.12 -33.81
N VAL A 212 19.66 39.13 -34.64
CA VAL A 212 18.38 39.16 -35.39
C VAL A 212 17.33 38.17 -34.84
N GLY A 213 17.73 37.11 -34.14
CA GLY A 213 16.81 36.12 -33.56
C GLY A 213 16.65 36.16 -32.03
N MET A 214 17.67 36.62 -31.28
CA MET A 214 17.69 36.51 -29.82
C MET A 214 16.93 37.65 -29.11
N SER A 215 16.94 38.87 -29.68
CA SER A 215 16.30 40.06 -29.10
C SER A 215 14.77 39.95 -29.00
N MET A 216 14.13 39.33 -30.01
CA MET A 216 12.68 39.13 -30.00
C MET A 216 12.25 38.05 -28.99
N MET A 217 13.09 37.06 -28.73
CA MET A 217 12.79 35.97 -27.79
C MET A 217 13.02 36.40 -26.33
N THR A 218 14.07 37.17 -26.03
CA THR A 218 14.27 37.76 -24.69
C THR A 218 13.23 38.82 -24.34
N GLY A 219 12.76 39.59 -25.33
CA GLY A 219 11.70 40.58 -25.14
C GLY A 219 10.32 39.95 -24.87
N ALA A 220 10.03 38.80 -25.50
CA ALA A 220 8.80 38.05 -25.27
C ALA A 220 8.80 37.31 -23.92
N LEU A 221 9.93 36.68 -23.54
CA LEU A 221 10.10 36.06 -22.22
C LEU A 221 10.04 37.10 -21.08
N GLY A 222 10.67 38.27 -21.24
CA GLY A 222 10.64 39.34 -20.25
C GLY A 222 9.26 39.96 -20.02
N LYS A 223 8.39 39.95 -21.04
CA LYS A 223 6.99 40.42 -20.95
C LYS A 223 6.03 39.38 -20.38
N LEU A 224 6.29 38.08 -20.59
CA LEU A 224 5.44 36.99 -20.10
C LEU A 224 5.83 36.47 -18.70
N LEU A 225 7.10 36.53 -18.30
CA LEU A 225 7.59 36.03 -17.01
C LEU A 225 7.89 37.13 -15.98
N GLY A 226 7.80 38.40 -16.38
CA GLY A 226 8.12 39.55 -15.53
C GLY A 226 9.62 39.74 -15.33
N GLY A 227 10.12 40.96 -15.57
CA GLY A 227 11.55 41.27 -15.43
C GLY A 227 12.13 41.05 -14.03
N GLN A 228 11.27 40.98 -13.00
CA GLN A 228 11.69 40.68 -11.63
C GLN A 228 12.06 39.20 -11.46
N LEU A 229 11.25 38.28 -11.94
CA LEU A 229 11.52 36.84 -11.84
C LEU A 229 12.85 36.47 -12.51
N LEU A 230 13.13 37.06 -13.68
CA LEU A 230 14.41 36.86 -14.38
C LEU A 230 15.61 37.32 -13.53
N ARG A 231 15.50 38.45 -12.83
CA ARG A 231 16.55 38.92 -11.92
C ARG A 231 16.71 38.01 -10.71
N ASP A 232 15.62 37.54 -10.13
CA ASP A 232 15.65 36.62 -8.99
C ASP A 232 16.32 35.30 -9.38
N VAL A 233 15.99 34.75 -10.55
CA VAL A 233 16.63 33.56 -11.12
C VAL A 233 18.12 33.77 -11.37
N GLN A 234 18.52 34.88 -11.99
CA GLN A 234 19.94 35.20 -12.24
C GLN A 234 20.74 35.33 -10.95
N THR A 235 20.17 36.00 -9.94
CA THR A 235 20.80 36.18 -8.63
C THR A 235 20.98 34.82 -7.92
N PHE A 236 19.95 33.97 -7.96
CA PHE A 236 20.01 32.61 -7.41
C PHE A 236 21.08 31.77 -8.11
N VAL A 237 21.08 31.75 -9.45
CA VAL A 237 22.07 31.00 -10.25
C VAL A 237 23.49 31.43 -9.95
N ALA A 238 23.76 32.75 -9.94
CA ALA A 238 25.09 33.28 -9.63
C ALA A 238 25.53 32.93 -8.19
N ALA A 239 24.59 32.93 -7.23
CA ALA A 239 24.89 32.54 -5.86
C ALA A 239 25.09 31.02 -5.69
N MET A 240 24.57 30.19 -6.60
CA MET A 240 24.61 28.73 -6.54
C MET A 240 25.71 28.06 -7.39
N ASP A 241 26.44 28.81 -8.22
CA ASP A 241 27.41 28.30 -9.23
C ASP A 241 28.39 27.24 -8.67
N THR A 242 28.88 27.44 -7.44
CA THR A 242 29.79 26.49 -6.77
C THR A 242 29.09 25.35 -6.04
N MET A 243 27.83 25.51 -5.65
CA MET A 243 27.11 24.47 -4.90
C MET A 243 26.61 23.37 -5.83
N PHE A 244 26.08 23.70 -7.01
CA PHE A 244 25.50 22.75 -7.98
C PHE A 244 26.44 21.60 -8.37
N GLY A 245 27.74 21.87 -8.51
CA GLY A 245 28.73 20.81 -8.79
C GLY A 245 28.91 19.80 -7.64
N GLY A 246 28.72 20.22 -6.39
CA GLY A 246 28.81 19.36 -5.21
C GLY A 246 27.62 18.42 -5.04
N PHE A 247 26.42 18.84 -5.47
CA PHE A 247 25.20 18.05 -5.29
C PHE A 247 25.30 16.67 -5.97
N ARG A 248 25.81 16.61 -7.21
CA ARG A 248 25.98 15.35 -7.95
C ARG A 248 26.92 14.38 -7.22
N THR A 249 28.08 14.88 -6.79
CA THR A 249 29.08 14.08 -6.08
C THR A 249 28.53 13.47 -4.79
N ARG A 250 27.75 14.23 -4.02
CA ARG A 250 27.12 13.73 -2.79
C ARG A 250 26.02 12.71 -3.08
N ALA A 251 25.17 12.96 -4.07
CA ALA A 251 24.17 11.96 -4.48
C ALA A 251 24.82 10.65 -4.94
N ASP A 252 25.91 10.72 -5.73
CA ASP A 252 26.67 9.53 -6.15
C ASP A 252 27.28 8.80 -4.94
N ALA A 253 27.76 9.54 -3.94
CA ALA A 253 28.30 8.95 -2.72
C ALA A 253 27.21 8.23 -1.91
N THR A 254 26.05 8.85 -1.68
CA THR A 254 24.93 8.19 -1.00
C THR A 254 24.40 7.01 -1.80
N TYR A 255 24.32 7.11 -3.13
CA TYR A 255 23.91 5.99 -3.97
C TYR A 255 24.84 4.78 -3.80
N ARG A 256 26.16 4.98 -3.76
CA ARG A 256 27.13 3.91 -3.47
C ARG A 256 27.00 3.35 -2.06
N LEU A 257 26.63 4.17 -1.06
CA LEU A 257 26.34 3.66 0.29
C LEU A 257 25.17 2.67 0.25
N LEU A 258 24.16 2.90 -0.58
CA LEU A 258 23.03 1.99 -0.72
C LEU A 258 23.38 0.68 -1.42
N GLN A 259 24.40 0.67 -2.29
CA GLN A 259 24.95 -0.54 -2.91
C GLN A 259 25.91 -1.31 -2.00
N ALA A 260 26.36 -0.70 -0.90
CA ALA A 260 27.36 -1.31 -0.03
C ALA A 260 26.75 -2.47 0.80
N PRO A 261 27.54 -3.50 1.17
CA PRO A 261 27.06 -4.64 1.97
C PRO A 261 26.48 -4.30 3.35
N GLY A 262 26.71 -3.08 3.85
CA GLY A 262 26.10 -2.59 5.10
C GLY A 262 24.69 -2.01 4.94
N THR A 263 24.13 -2.07 3.73
CA THR A 263 22.76 -1.68 3.42
C THR A 263 21.93 -2.91 3.11
N ALA A 264 20.70 -2.96 3.61
CA ALA A 264 19.72 -3.99 3.31
C ALA A 264 18.40 -3.37 2.84
N PHE A 265 17.87 -3.89 1.74
CA PHE A 265 16.54 -3.53 1.24
C PHE A 265 15.51 -4.56 1.68
N LEU A 266 14.37 -4.08 2.19
CA LEU A 266 13.19 -4.88 2.50
C LEU A 266 12.03 -4.39 1.64
N VAL A 267 11.52 -5.29 0.80
CA VAL A 267 10.30 -5.04 0.04
C VAL A 267 9.11 -5.39 0.92
N VAL A 268 8.14 -4.51 1.07
CA VAL A 268 6.92 -4.73 1.86
C VAL A 268 5.73 -4.82 0.90
N ALA A 269 4.91 -5.86 1.04
CA ALA A 269 3.73 -6.06 0.20
C ALA A 269 2.60 -6.75 0.99
N SER A 270 1.35 -6.48 0.64
CA SER A 270 0.22 -7.33 1.05
C SER A 270 0.12 -8.58 0.16
N PRO A 271 -0.56 -9.65 0.59
CA PRO A 271 -0.81 -10.85 -0.24
C PRO A 271 -1.84 -10.61 -1.35
N GLU A 272 -1.89 -9.39 -1.88
CA GLU A 272 -2.74 -8.99 -3.00
C GLU A 272 -1.97 -9.05 -4.31
N ARG A 273 -2.68 -9.38 -5.40
CA ARG A 273 -2.06 -9.57 -6.72
C ARG A 273 -1.27 -8.35 -7.20
N ASP A 274 -1.82 -7.16 -7.03
CA ASP A 274 -1.17 -5.95 -7.53
C ASP A 274 -0.01 -5.52 -6.61
N ALA A 275 -0.13 -5.69 -5.30
CA ALA A 275 0.99 -5.45 -4.37
C ALA A 275 2.17 -6.40 -4.62
N LEU A 276 1.92 -7.70 -4.84
CA LEU A 276 2.98 -8.67 -5.14
C LEU A 276 3.57 -8.50 -6.55
N ARG A 277 2.79 -8.00 -7.52
CA ARG A 277 3.33 -7.63 -8.83
C ARG A 277 4.30 -6.46 -8.73
N GLU A 278 3.94 -5.44 -7.97
CA GLU A 278 4.84 -4.32 -7.69
C GLU A 278 6.08 -4.80 -6.90
N ALA A 279 5.91 -5.69 -5.92
CA ALA A 279 7.04 -6.27 -5.20
C ALA A 279 8.03 -6.99 -6.13
N ALA A 280 7.54 -7.76 -7.11
CA ALA A 280 8.38 -8.40 -8.11
C ALA A 280 9.17 -7.38 -8.94
N TYR A 281 8.51 -6.29 -9.37
CA TYR A 281 9.18 -5.18 -10.04
C TYR A 281 10.29 -4.55 -9.17
N PHE A 282 10.05 -4.36 -7.86
CA PHE A 282 11.07 -3.88 -6.93
C PHE A 282 12.26 -4.82 -6.84
N VAL A 283 12.03 -6.13 -6.71
CA VAL A 283 13.09 -7.16 -6.66
C VAL A 283 13.97 -7.09 -7.92
N GLU A 284 13.35 -7.06 -9.10
CA GLU A 284 14.07 -6.98 -10.37
C GLU A 284 14.89 -5.68 -10.50
N ARG A 285 14.32 -4.54 -10.10
CA ARG A 285 15.05 -3.26 -10.17
C ARG A 285 16.20 -3.21 -9.16
N LEU A 286 16.01 -3.70 -7.93
CA LEU A 286 17.08 -3.74 -6.93
C LEU A 286 18.25 -4.59 -7.43
N ALA A 287 17.97 -5.74 -8.04
CA ALA A 287 18.99 -6.57 -8.67
C ALA A 287 19.69 -5.85 -9.83
N ALA A 288 18.95 -5.11 -10.67
CA ALA A 288 19.52 -4.36 -11.80
C ALA A 288 20.43 -3.20 -11.38
N ASP A 289 20.22 -2.64 -10.18
CA ASP A 289 20.98 -1.52 -9.62
C ASP A 289 22.02 -1.97 -8.56
N ASP A 290 22.31 -3.27 -8.46
CA ASP A 290 23.25 -3.88 -7.49
C ASP A 290 22.93 -3.52 -6.02
N MET A 291 21.65 -3.42 -5.68
CA MET A 291 21.17 -3.09 -4.34
C MET A 291 20.97 -4.37 -3.51
N PRO A 292 21.52 -4.49 -2.29
CA PRO A 292 21.44 -5.72 -1.51
C PRO A 292 20.02 -5.96 -0.95
N LEU A 293 19.26 -6.84 -1.60
CA LEU A 293 17.94 -7.26 -1.12
C LEU A 293 18.09 -8.25 0.04
N ALA A 294 17.56 -7.90 1.21
CA ALA A 294 17.45 -8.82 2.34
C ALA A 294 16.24 -9.75 2.19
N GLY A 295 15.09 -9.24 1.76
CA GLY A 295 13.90 -10.07 1.55
C GLY A 295 12.60 -9.30 1.37
N LEU A 296 11.50 -10.06 1.40
CA LEU A 296 10.12 -9.62 1.32
C LEU A 296 9.44 -9.76 2.69
N VAL A 297 8.82 -8.68 3.14
CA VAL A 297 7.84 -8.67 4.23
C VAL A 297 6.45 -8.78 3.61
N LEU A 298 5.83 -9.95 3.76
CA LEU A 298 4.43 -10.16 3.37
C LEU A 298 3.53 -9.74 4.53
N ASN A 299 3.01 -8.51 4.46
CA ASN A 299 2.23 -7.90 5.52
C ASN A 299 0.72 -8.19 5.37
N ARG A 300 -0.02 -8.11 6.47
CA ARG A 300 -1.47 -8.34 6.53
C ARG A 300 -1.87 -9.73 5.99
N VAL A 301 -1.06 -10.74 6.28
CA VAL A 301 -1.41 -12.12 5.96
C VAL A 301 -2.58 -12.55 6.84
N HIS A 302 -3.59 -13.14 6.22
CA HIS A 302 -4.71 -13.68 6.95
C HIS A 302 -4.43 -15.14 7.31
N SER A 303 -4.93 -15.56 8.48
CA SER A 303 -4.99 -16.95 8.90
C SER A 303 -6.39 -17.27 9.41
N SER A 304 -6.67 -18.57 9.58
CA SER A 304 -7.89 -19.08 10.20
C SER A 304 -7.53 -20.22 11.14
N GLY A 305 -7.98 -20.14 12.40
CA GLY A 305 -7.92 -21.27 13.36
C GLY A 305 -8.91 -22.40 13.04
N ALA A 306 -9.77 -22.20 12.03
CA ALA A 306 -10.75 -23.19 11.57
C ALA A 306 -10.43 -23.70 10.15
N ALA A 307 -9.15 -23.75 9.77
CA ALA A 307 -8.71 -24.14 8.42
C ALA A 307 -9.14 -25.57 8.01
N GLN A 308 -9.48 -26.43 8.98
CA GLN A 308 -10.02 -27.78 8.76
C GLN A 308 -11.37 -27.81 8.03
N LEU A 309 -12.15 -26.73 8.08
CA LEU A 309 -13.39 -26.60 7.35
C LEU A 309 -13.13 -25.84 6.04
N SER A 310 -13.19 -26.53 4.91
CA SER A 310 -12.99 -25.90 3.59
C SER A 310 -14.15 -24.96 3.25
N ALA A 311 -13.91 -24.05 2.30
CA ALA A 311 -14.94 -23.13 1.81
C ALA A 311 -16.15 -23.88 1.24
N GLU A 312 -15.91 -24.93 0.46
CA GLU A 312 -16.96 -25.74 -0.17
C GLU A 312 -17.80 -26.45 0.87
N ARG A 313 -17.16 -27.03 1.90
CA ARG A 313 -17.86 -27.72 2.99
C ARG A 313 -18.66 -26.75 3.85
N ALA A 314 -18.13 -25.57 4.11
CA ALA A 314 -18.84 -24.54 4.86
C ALA A 314 -20.06 -24.02 4.09
N LEU A 315 -19.92 -23.77 2.79
CA LEU A 315 -21.02 -23.31 1.95
C LEU A 315 -22.13 -24.37 1.84
N ALA A 316 -21.76 -25.63 1.58
CA ALA A 316 -22.72 -26.74 1.55
C ALA A 316 -23.44 -26.92 2.89
N ALA A 317 -22.74 -26.76 4.02
CA ALA A 317 -23.36 -26.81 5.35
C ALA A 317 -24.32 -25.63 5.58
N ALA A 318 -24.01 -24.43 5.07
CA ALA A 318 -24.90 -23.28 5.14
C ALA A 318 -26.17 -23.47 4.29
N GLU A 319 -26.02 -24.02 3.09
CA GLU A 319 -27.14 -24.35 2.19
C GLU A 319 -28.08 -25.37 2.84
N ASN A 320 -27.54 -26.45 3.41
CA ASN A 320 -28.34 -27.47 4.10
C ASN A 320 -29.14 -26.90 5.29
N LEU A 321 -28.60 -25.93 6.02
CA LEU A 321 -29.29 -25.29 7.16
C LEU A 321 -30.45 -24.39 6.71
N ASP A 322 -30.35 -23.80 5.52
CA ASP A 322 -31.45 -23.03 4.95
C ASP A 322 -32.48 -23.93 4.27
N GLU A 323 -32.06 -25.02 3.63
CA GLU A 323 -32.97 -26.02 3.04
C GLU A 323 -33.74 -26.81 4.10
N SER A 324 -33.15 -27.11 5.25
CA SER A 324 -33.86 -27.76 6.37
C SER A 324 -35.08 -26.94 6.83
N ARG A 325 -35.09 -25.61 6.62
CA ARG A 325 -36.27 -24.76 6.84
C ARG A 325 -37.29 -24.77 5.71
N ILE A 326 -36.89 -25.14 4.50
CA ILE A 326 -37.83 -25.36 3.39
C ILE A 326 -38.65 -26.63 3.65
N VAL A 327 -38.09 -27.59 4.41
CA VAL A 327 -38.78 -28.83 4.79
C VAL A 327 -39.53 -28.72 6.14
N ASP A 328 -39.13 -27.82 7.05
CA ASP A 328 -39.82 -27.56 8.34
C ASP A 328 -40.97 -26.52 8.26
N GLN A 329 -41.59 -26.31 7.08
CA GLN A 329 -42.89 -25.63 7.01
C GLN A 329 -44.06 -26.59 7.34
N GLU A 330 -44.05 -27.24 8.50
CA GLU A 330 -45.26 -27.81 9.11
C GLU A 330 -45.20 -27.74 10.65
N ASP A 331 -46.03 -26.88 11.26
CA ASP A 331 -47.13 -27.27 12.15
C ASP A 331 -47.79 -26.03 12.80
N GLY A 332 -49.11 -25.94 13.02
CA GLY A 332 -50.07 -27.05 13.02
C GLY A 332 -51.54 -26.67 13.23
N LYS A 333 -52.35 -27.73 13.26
CA LYS A 333 -53.80 -27.81 13.47
C LYS A 333 -54.30 -27.11 14.74
N VAL A 334 -55.43 -26.40 14.64
CA VAL A 334 -56.57 -26.49 15.60
C VAL A 334 -57.88 -26.11 14.89
N GLY A 335 -58.94 -26.93 14.96
CA GLY A 335 -60.32 -26.42 14.88
C GLY A 335 -61.40 -27.22 14.12
N VAL A 336 -61.98 -28.24 14.78
CA VAL A 336 -63.42 -28.62 14.82
C VAL A 336 -64.26 -28.66 13.51
N ARG A 337 -64.80 -29.83 13.14
CA ARG A 337 -66.27 -30.13 13.16
C ARG A 337 -66.66 -31.48 12.53
N ASN A 338 -67.32 -32.28 13.38
CA ASN A 338 -68.47 -33.18 13.17
C ASN A 338 -68.51 -34.19 12.00
N SER A 339 -68.52 -35.45 12.43
CA SER A 339 -69.18 -36.63 11.89
C SER A 339 -70.41 -36.42 10.97
N ARG A 340 -70.42 -37.14 9.83
CA ARG A 340 -71.49 -38.08 9.44
C ARG A 340 -71.12 -38.93 8.21
N GLU A 341 -71.18 -40.24 8.44
CA GLU A 341 -71.67 -41.35 7.60
C GLU A 341 -71.69 -41.29 6.05
N ALA A 342 -71.18 -42.40 5.50
CA ALA A 342 -71.77 -43.24 4.45
C ALA A 342 -71.30 -43.11 2.97
N SER A 343 -70.48 -44.11 2.59
CA SER A 343 -70.72 -45.12 1.52
C SER A 343 -70.48 -44.83 0.02
N HIS A 344 -70.03 -45.92 -0.65
CA HIS A 344 -69.94 -46.25 -2.09
C HIS A 344 -68.62 -45.87 -2.81
N GLU A 345 -67.76 -46.85 -3.17
CA GLU A 345 -67.76 -47.67 -4.42
C GLU A 345 -67.54 -46.81 -5.68
N ALA A 346 -66.82 -47.15 -6.74
CA ALA A 346 -65.81 -48.13 -7.12
C ALA A 346 -65.36 -47.75 -8.55
N SER A 347 -64.14 -48.13 -8.95
CA SER A 347 -63.75 -48.65 -10.28
C SER A 347 -63.59 -47.78 -11.56
N HIS A 348 -62.63 -48.26 -12.38
CA HIS A 348 -62.30 -48.11 -13.82
C HIS A 348 -61.38 -46.95 -14.26
N GLU A 349 -60.14 -47.22 -14.74
CA GLU A 349 -59.73 -47.73 -16.09
C GLU A 349 -60.14 -46.78 -17.23
N ALA A 350 -59.41 -46.52 -18.32
CA ALA A 350 -58.03 -46.70 -18.77
C ALA A 350 -57.93 -45.99 -20.14
N ALA A 351 -56.71 -45.59 -20.51
CA ALA A 351 -56.14 -45.59 -21.88
C ALA A 351 -56.61 -44.59 -22.98
N GLN A 352 -55.57 -43.98 -23.58
CA GLN A 352 -55.33 -43.75 -25.04
C GLN A 352 -56.24 -42.70 -25.74
N GLU A 353 -55.78 -41.80 -26.61
CA GLU A 353 -54.81 -41.91 -27.70
C GLU A 353 -54.50 -40.48 -28.26
N ALA A 354 -53.29 -40.24 -28.74
CA ALA A 354 -52.93 -39.19 -29.73
C ALA A 354 -53.00 -39.82 -31.16
N PRO A 355 -52.75 -39.17 -32.33
CA PRO A 355 -51.92 -37.98 -32.58
C PRO A 355 -52.29 -37.08 -33.81
N GLY A 356 -51.40 -36.13 -34.15
CA GLY A 356 -51.24 -35.47 -35.47
C GLY A 356 -51.86 -34.07 -35.56
N ASP A 357 -51.28 -33.05 -36.18
CA ASP A 357 -50.12 -32.90 -37.07
C ASP A 357 -49.78 -31.38 -37.15
N SER A 358 -48.56 -31.01 -37.54
CA SER A 358 -48.08 -29.62 -37.78
C SER A 358 -48.44 -29.18 -39.23
N PRO A 359 -48.03 -28.02 -39.83
CA PRO A 359 -47.05 -26.99 -39.42
C PRO A 359 -47.36 -25.50 -39.85
N GLU A 360 -46.32 -24.64 -39.67
CA GLU A 360 -45.96 -23.39 -40.39
C GLU A 360 -46.39 -21.98 -39.88
N ALA A 361 -45.41 -21.07 -39.94
CA ALA A 361 -45.32 -19.67 -39.47
C ALA A 361 -45.51 -18.67 -40.68
N PRO A 362 -45.09 -17.37 -40.67
CA PRO A 362 -44.71 -16.40 -39.61
C PRO A 362 -45.31 -14.96 -39.80
N GLY A 363 -44.96 -14.00 -38.91
CA GLY A 363 -44.66 -12.60 -39.31
C GLY A 363 -45.39 -11.41 -38.62
N SER A 364 -44.62 -10.54 -37.93
CA SER A 364 -44.65 -9.04 -37.85
C SER A 364 -45.97 -8.26 -37.57
N SER A 365 -46.06 -7.07 -36.97
CA SER A 365 -45.23 -6.12 -36.18
C SER A 365 -46.11 -4.88 -35.90
N GLU A 366 -45.82 -4.18 -34.78
CA GLU A 366 -46.04 -2.74 -34.51
C GLU A 366 -47.42 -2.11 -34.14
N THR A 367 -47.35 -1.43 -32.98
CA THR A 367 -48.00 -0.24 -32.34
C THR A 367 -48.90 0.71 -33.16
N PRO A 368 -49.78 1.58 -32.55
CA PRO A 368 -49.42 2.68 -31.63
C PRO A 368 -50.41 3.00 -30.45
N ALA A 369 -50.01 3.98 -29.63
CA ALA A 369 -50.65 4.63 -28.45
C ALA A 369 -51.82 5.62 -28.84
N PRO A 370 -52.33 6.59 -28.02
CA PRO A 370 -52.13 6.95 -26.59
C PRO A 370 -53.40 7.42 -25.77
N SER A 371 -53.14 7.79 -24.50
CA SER A 371 -53.59 8.99 -23.71
C SER A 371 -55.00 9.19 -23.10
N GLU A 372 -54.93 9.63 -21.82
CA GLU A 372 -55.61 10.77 -21.14
C GLU A 372 -56.74 10.55 -20.10
N GLU A 373 -56.53 11.18 -18.93
CA GLU A 373 -57.43 11.38 -17.76
C GLU A 373 -58.48 12.51 -18.00
N PRO A 374 -59.43 12.82 -17.07
CA PRO A 374 -59.12 13.77 -15.96
C PRO A 374 -59.97 13.69 -14.65
N SER A 375 -59.46 14.34 -13.57
CA SER A 375 -60.05 15.23 -12.50
C SER A 375 -61.49 15.05 -11.96
N ASP A 376 -61.93 15.48 -10.76
CA ASP A 376 -61.43 15.91 -9.43
C ASP A 376 -62.68 16.28 -8.57
N ALA A 377 -62.50 16.44 -7.25
CA ALA A 377 -63.26 17.24 -6.26
C ALA A 377 -64.30 16.63 -5.26
N SER A 378 -63.84 16.64 -3.99
CA SER A 378 -64.44 17.16 -2.72
C SER A 378 -65.60 16.46 -1.98
N GLU A 379 -65.38 16.13 -0.69
CA GLU A 379 -66.11 16.70 0.48
C GLU A 379 -65.54 16.20 1.84
N GLU A 380 -65.46 17.09 2.83
CA GLU A 380 -65.12 16.84 4.25
C GLU A 380 -66.38 16.57 5.10
N ARG A 381 -66.30 15.72 6.15
CA ARG A 381 -66.60 16.05 7.58
C ARG A 381 -66.71 14.83 8.54
N SER A 382 -66.27 15.12 9.77
CA SER A 382 -66.72 14.70 11.13
C SER A 382 -66.34 13.33 11.74
N ASP A 383 -65.44 13.41 12.72
CA ASP A 383 -65.48 12.91 14.12
C ASP A 383 -66.41 11.74 14.50
N ALA A 384 -65.81 10.65 14.99
CA ALA A 384 -66.27 9.92 16.17
C ALA A 384 -65.14 9.05 16.77
N SER A 385 -65.03 9.18 18.10
CA SER A 385 -64.16 8.53 19.07
C SER A 385 -64.27 6.99 19.17
N GLU A 386 -63.14 6.29 19.30
CA GLU A 386 -63.02 5.01 20.02
C GLU A 386 -61.63 4.89 20.68
N GLU A 387 -61.63 4.67 22.01
CA GLU A 387 -60.45 4.43 22.85
C GLU A 387 -59.87 3.01 22.65
N PRO A 388 -58.59 2.77 23.00
CA PRO A 388 -57.84 1.60 22.56
C PRO A 388 -58.14 0.36 23.42
N SER A 389 -58.39 -0.79 22.77
CA SER A 389 -58.39 -2.07 23.46
C SER A 389 -56.97 -2.57 23.67
N ASP A 390 -56.57 -2.69 24.94
CA ASP A 390 -55.37 -3.38 25.41
C ASP A 390 -55.29 -4.81 24.84
N ALA A 391 -54.35 -5.03 23.93
CA ALA A 391 -53.80 -6.35 23.64
C ALA A 391 -52.28 -6.26 23.87
N PRO A 392 -51.69 -7.14 24.69
CA PRO A 392 -50.28 -7.05 25.03
C PRO A 392 -49.47 -7.25 23.75
N SER A 393 -48.64 -6.26 23.40
CA SER A 393 -47.63 -6.45 22.38
C SER A 393 -46.69 -7.54 22.88
N GLU A 394 -46.81 -8.75 22.34
CA GLU A 394 -45.75 -9.73 22.42
C GLU A 394 -44.52 -9.08 21.78
N LEU A 395 -43.56 -8.72 22.64
CA LEU A 395 -42.21 -8.39 22.24
C LEU A 395 -41.66 -9.62 21.54
N HIS A 396 -41.76 -9.64 20.20
CA HIS A 396 -41.03 -10.60 19.39
C HIS A 396 -39.55 -10.43 19.72
N ASP A 397 -38.97 -11.42 20.41
CA ASP A 397 -37.53 -11.54 20.59
C ASP A 397 -36.87 -11.43 19.21
N THR A 398 -36.17 -10.33 18.99
CA THR A 398 -35.55 -9.92 17.71
C THR A 398 -34.23 -10.63 17.46
N HIS A 399 -34.10 -11.88 17.91
CA HIS A 399 -32.93 -12.70 17.65
C HIS A 399 -33.17 -13.61 16.44
N PRO A 400 -32.38 -13.47 15.35
CA PRO A 400 -32.48 -14.41 14.22
C PRO A 400 -32.28 -15.84 14.74
N PRO A 401 -33.08 -16.82 14.30
CA PRO A 401 -33.02 -18.16 14.88
C PRO A 401 -31.62 -18.74 14.68
N VAL A 402 -31.11 -19.51 15.66
CA VAL A 402 -29.72 -20.02 15.72
C VAL A 402 -29.22 -20.60 14.40
N ALA A 403 -30.06 -21.32 13.65
CA ALA A 403 -29.70 -21.87 12.33
C ALA A 403 -29.37 -20.78 11.28
N GLN A 404 -30.04 -19.63 11.31
CA GLN A 404 -29.77 -18.49 10.41
C GLN A 404 -28.43 -17.85 10.74
N LEU A 405 -28.15 -17.65 12.03
CA LEU A 405 -26.84 -17.18 12.50
C LEU A 405 -25.74 -18.15 12.11
N THR A 406 -25.98 -19.45 12.28
CA THR A 406 -25.01 -20.51 11.93
C THR A 406 -24.74 -20.54 10.43
N ALA A 407 -25.78 -20.50 9.59
CA ALA A 407 -25.62 -20.43 8.13
C ALA A 407 -24.87 -19.15 7.70
N GLY A 408 -25.18 -18.00 8.32
CA GLY A 408 -24.46 -16.75 8.10
C GLY A 408 -22.97 -16.83 8.46
N LEU A 409 -22.63 -17.41 9.61
CA LEU A 409 -21.24 -17.61 10.04
C LEU A 409 -20.49 -18.58 9.11
N LEU A 410 -21.15 -19.63 8.65
CA LEU A 410 -20.56 -20.58 7.70
C LEU A 410 -20.27 -19.93 6.34
N ARG A 411 -21.15 -19.04 5.85
CA ARG A 411 -20.89 -18.24 4.64
C ARG A 411 -19.70 -17.31 4.82
N LEU A 412 -19.65 -16.58 5.93
CA LEU A 412 -18.52 -15.71 6.25
C LEU A 412 -17.20 -16.49 6.34
N HIS A 413 -17.23 -17.67 6.95
CA HIS A 413 -16.09 -18.58 6.98
C HIS A 413 -15.70 -19.04 5.58
N ALA A 414 -16.66 -19.41 4.73
CA ALA A 414 -16.38 -19.80 3.35
C ALA A 414 -15.70 -18.66 2.56
N GLU A 415 -16.20 -17.43 2.67
CA GLU A 415 -15.57 -16.25 2.07
C GLU A 415 -14.13 -16.06 2.58
N ARG A 416 -13.93 -16.20 3.89
CA ARG A 416 -12.59 -16.13 4.50
C ARG A 416 -11.65 -17.20 3.96
N MET A 417 -12.11 -18.45 3.85
CA MET A 417 -11.29 -19.54 3.30
C MET A 417 -10.97 -19.35 1.82
N GLN A 418 -11.90 -18.80 1.02
CA GLN A 418 -11.64 -18.45 -0.37
C GLN A 418 -10.60 -17.33 -0.50
N LEU A 419 -10.66 -16.31 0.37
CA LEU A 419 -9.64 -15.26 0.45
C LEU A 419 -8.26 -15.87 0.74
N LEU A 420 -8.15 -16.71 1.78
CA LEU A 420 -6.91 -17.40 2.15
C LEU A 420 -6.34 -18.22 0.99
N ALA A 421 -7.18 -18.96 0.28
CA ALA A 421 -6.75 -19.74 -0.89
C ALA A 421 -6.29 -18.87 -2.06
N ARG A 422 -6.80 -17.64 -2.20
CA ARG A 422 -6.33 -16.67 -3.22
C ARG A 422 -4.99 -16.05 -2.80
N GLU A 423 -4.85 -15.68 -1.54
CA GLU A 423 -3.60 -15.14 -0.96
C GLU A 423 -2.47 -16.17 -1.10
N GLN A 424 -2.72 -17.40 -0.66
CA GLN A 424 -1.76 -18.50 -0.77
C GLN A 424 -1.32 -18.73 -2.22
N ARG A 425 -2.25 -18.84 -3.17
CA ARG A 425 -1.89 -19.00 -4.60
C ARG A 425 -1.07 -17.84 -5.15
N THR A 426 -1.34 -16.62 -4.70
CA THR A 426 -0.61 -15.42 -5.16
C THR A 426 0.80 -15.41 -4.59
N ARG A 427 0.95 -15.73 -3.30
CA ARG A 427 2.24 -15.91 -2.64
C ARG A 427 3.06 -17.02 -3.28
N ASP A 428 2.49 -18.21 -3.43
CA ASP A 428 3.20 -19.37 -3.96
C ASP A 428 3.70 -19.10 -5.38
N ARG A 429 2.95 -18.35 -6.19
CA ARG A 429 3.39 -17.87 -7.50
C ARG A 429 4.59 -16.91 -7.40
N PHE A 430 4.56 -15.97 -6.47
CA PHE A 430 5.68 -15.05 -6.25
C PHE A 430 6.95 -15.82 -5.86
N THR A 431 6.86 -16.71 -4.86
CA THR A 431 7.98 -17.53 -4.41
C THR A 431 8.52 -18.43 -5.52
N ALA A 432 7.65 -18.99 -6.37
CA ALA A 432 8.08 -19.80 -7.51
C ALA A 432 8.85 -18.99 -8.57
N LEU A 433 8.52 -17.71 -8.75
CA LEU A 433 9.21 -16.81 -9.68
C LEU A 433 10.49 -16.21 -9.09
N HIS A 434 10.54 -16.05 -7.77
CA HIS A 434 11.66 -15.45 -7.03
C HIS A 434 12.13 -16.34 -5.87
N PRO A 435 12.60 -17.58 -6.13
CA PRO A 435 13.01 -18.51 -5.09
C PRO A 435 14.23 -18.03 -4.27
N GLU A 436 14.99 -17.08 -4.80
CA GLU A 436 16.12 -16.45 -4.13
C GLU A 436 15.71 -15.48 -3.01
N VAL A 437 14.49 -14.97 -3.04
CA VAL A 437 14.00 -13.93 -2.13
C VAL A 437 13.53 -14.56 -0.83
N ALA A 438 14.17 -14.16 0.28
CA ALA A 438 13.74 -14.57 1.59
C ALA A 438 12.42 -13.87 1.99
N VAL A 439 11.51 -14.57 2.67
CA VAL A 439 10.18 -14.05 3.04
C VAL A 439 9.96 -14.16 4.55
N THR A 440 9.37 -13.12 5.15
CA THR A 440 8.73 -13.17 6.48
C THR A 440 7.27 -12.73 6.34
N GLU A 441 6.38 -13.30 7.15
CA GLU A 441 4.95 -13.02 7.12
C GLU A 441 4.51 -12.29 8.38
N VAL A 442 3.73 -11.23 8.22
CA VAL A 442 3.13 -10.48 9.32
C VAL A 442 1.62 -10.64 9.25
N THR A 443 1.04 -11.30 10.25
CA THR A 443 -0.40 -11.51 10.33
C THR A 443 -1.14 -10.19 10.48
N ALA A 444 -2.30 -10.03 9.83
CA ALA A 444 -3.16 -8.86 10.00
C ALA A 444 -3.59 -8.69 11.47
N LEU A 445 -3.43 -7.47 12.00
CA LEU A 445 -3.94 -7.10 13.33
C LEU A 445 -5.40 -6.64 13.25
N PRO A 446 -6.20 -6.82 14.32
CA PRO A 446 -7.61 -6.44 14.34
C PRO A 446 -7.87 -4.92 14.46
N GLY A 447 -6.81 -4.09 14.48
CA GLY A 447 -6.91 -2.64 14.61
C GLY A 447 -5.67 -1.93 14.07
N ASP A 448 -5.74 -0.60 14.03
CA ASP A 448 -4.64 0.25 13.60
C ASP A 448 -3.49 0.26 14.62
N VAL A 449 -2.26 0.34 14.11
CA VAL A 449 -1.07 0.47 14.95
C VAL A 449 -0.75 1.96 15.10
N HIS A 450 -0.93 2.49 16.31
CA HIS A 450 -0.77 3.90 16.63
C HIS A 450 0.01 4.17 17.94
N ASP A 451 0.70 3.15 18.45
CA ASP A 451 1.52 3.25 19.65
C ASP A 451 2.68 2.25 19.62
N LEU A 452 3.60 2.39 20.57
CA LEU A 452 4.77 1.52 20.70
C LEU A 452 4.41 0.07 21.02
N ALA A 453 3.28 -0.19 21.70
CA ALA A 453 2.85 -1.55 22.01
C ALA A 453 2.42 -2.30 20.75
N GLY A 454 1.64 -1.64 19.88
CA GLY A 454 1.28 -2.17 18.57
C GLY A 454 2.50 -2.33 17.66
N LEU A 455 3.45 -1.39 17.68
CA LEU A 455 4.71 -1.53 16.93
C LEU A 455 5.55 -2.71 17.41
N ARG A 456 5.63 -2.93 18.74
CA ARG A 456 6.32 -4.10 19.31
C ARG A 456 5.66 -5.39 18.87
N ALA A 457 4.32 -5.45 18.88
CA ALA A 457 3.57 -6.60 18.39
C ALA A 457 3.82 -6.89 16.90
N ILE A 458 4.06 -5.87 16.07
CA ILE A 458 4.50 -6.05 14.67
C ILE A 458 5.96 -6.52 14.62
N GLY A 459 6.84 -5.93 15.42
CA GLY A 459 8.25 -6.32 15.52
C GLY A 459 8.42 -7.80 15.90
N ASP A 460 7.64 -8.28 16.86
CA ASP A 460 7.64 -9.69 17.27
C ASP A 460 7.15 -10.60 16.15
N ARG A 461 6.15 -10.19 15.35
CA ARG A 461 5.69 -10.98 14.20
C ARG A 461 6.71 -11.02 13.06
N LEU A 462 7.38 -9.90 12.80
CA LEU A 462 8.47 -9.84 11.82
C LEU A 462 9.58 -10.84 12.16
N ALA A 463 9.88 -11.01 13.45
CA ALA A 463 10.89 -11.90 13.98
C ALA A 463 10.38 -13.31 14.36
N ALA A 464 9.07 -13.51 14.50
CA ALA A 464 8.50 -14.85 14.66
C ALA A 464 8.82 -15.74 13.43
N GLY A 465 9.21 -15.11 12.32
CA GLY A 465 9.92 -15.68 11.16
C GLY A 465 11.30 -16.28 11.44
N SER A 466 11.85 -16.24 12.66
CA SER A 466 13.14 -16.86 13.00
C SER A 466 12.96 -18.21 13.69
N ASP A 467 11.94 -18.32 14.54
CA ASP A 467 11.70 -19.50 15.36
C ASP A 467 10.88 -20.50 14.55
N GLY A 468 11.45 -21.67 14.30
CA GLY A 468 10.70 -22.78 13.72
C GLY A 468 9.62 -23.20 14.70
N ASP A 469 8.44 -22.59 14.63
CA ASP A 469 7.33 -23.00 15.47
C ASP A 469 6.72 -24.28 14.88
N PRO A 470 6.83 -25.43 15.58
CA PRO A 470 6.22 -26.65 15.14
C PRO A 470 4.73 -26.53 15.43
N ALA A 471 3.91 -26.35 14.39
CA ALA A 471 2.48 -26.67 14.40
C ALA A 471 1.65 -26.20 15.62
N GLY A 472 0.82 -25.18 15.40
CA GLY A 472 -0.49 -25.01 16.04
C GLY A 472 -0.65 -25.46 17.51
N ALA A 473 -0.59 -24.50 18.42
CA ALA A 473 -1.16 -24.65 19.75
C ALA A 473 -1.82 -23.34 20.22
N ALA A 474 -3.06 -23.12 19.78
CA ALA A 474 -4.16 -22.57 20.58
C ALA A 474 -5.48 -22.74 19.82
#